data_AF-A0A259FQF6-F1
#
_entry.id   AF-A0A259FQF6-F1
#
_cell.length_a   1.000
_cell.length_b   1.000
_cell.length_c   1.000
_cell.angle_alpha   90.00
_cell.angle_beta   90.00
_cell.angle_gamma   90.00
#
_symmetry.space_group_name_H-M   'P 1'
#
loop_
_entity.id
_entity.type
_entity.pdbx_description
1 polymer ?
#
loop_
_entity_poly.entity_id
_entity_poly.type
_entity_poly.pdbx_seq_one_letter_code
_entity_poly.pdbx_strand_id
1 'polypeptide(L)'
;MQDGTLKRKLQACANGPFRKSDFSIGHRGAALQFPEHTRESYMAAARMGAGIVECDVTFTQDKELVCRHAQNDLHTTTNILATPLAAKCTTPFTPASFDANGTLLTPAAAECRTSDITLAEFKTLRGKMDASNPRAKTVAEYLGGTANFRTDLYSGPSSGTLMTHKESIALF
;
A
#
# COMPACT_ATOMS: atom_id res chain seq x y z
N MET A 1 14.21 18.10 -6.34
CA MET A 1 15.39 18.66 -5.66
C MET A 1 16.13 19.57 -6.64
N GLN A 2 16.47 20.78 -6.22
CA GLN A 2 17.24 21.73 -7.04
C GLN A 2 18.61 21.14 -7.43
N ASP A 3 19.13 21.57 -8.57
CA ASP A 3 20.47 21.16 -9.00
C ASP A 3 21.54 21.75 -8.07
N GLY A 4 22.44 20.91 -7.59
CA GLY A 4 23.43 21.31 -6.59
C GLY A 4 24.36 20.18 -6.15
N THR A 5 25.31 20.50 -5.28
CA THR A 5 26.32 19.55 -4.78
C THR A 5 25.70 18.36 -4.04
N LEU A 6 24.68 18.60 -3.22
CA LEU A 6 23.96 17.52 -2.52
C LEU A 6 23.27 16.57 -3.51
N LYS A 7 22.56 17.11 -4.52
CA LYS A 7 21.92 16.30 -5.57
C LYS A 7 22.94 15.41 -6.29
N ARG A 8 24.06 15.98 -6.73
CA ARG A 8 25.13 15.23 -7.40
C ARG A 8 25.72 14.14 -6.49
N LYS A 9 25.94 14.43 -5.21
CA LYS A 9 26.46 13.46 -4.23
C LYS A 9 25.49 12.29 -4.02
N LEU A 10 24.19 12.55 -3.86
CA LEU A 10 23.18 11.50 -3.74
C LEU A 10 23.02 10.68 -5.03
N GLN A 11 23.06 11.35 -6.18
CA GLN A 11 22.98 10.69 -7.49
C GLN A 11 24.17 9.77 -7.78
N ALA A 12 25.35 10.06 -7.23
CA ALA A 12 26.50 9.17 -7.33
C ALA A 12 26.24 7.79 -6.69
N CYS A 13 25.29 7.70 -5.76
CA CYS A 13 24.85 6.43 -5.15
C CYS A 13 23.64 5.79 -5.84
N ALA A 14 23.05 6.43 -6.87
CA ALA A 14 21.80 5.97 -7.48
C ALA A 14 21.89 4.55 -8.04
N ASN A 15 23.06 4.20 -8.58
CA ASN A 15 23.40 2.88 -9.09
C ASN A 15 24.56 2.27 -8.29
N GLY A 16 24.58 2.46 -6.97
CA GLY A 16 25.57 1.83 -6.07
C GLY A 16 25.67 0.31 -6.32
N PRO A 17 26.60 -0.43 -5.68
CA PRO A 17 26.91 -1.81 -6.05
C PRO A 17 25.83 -2.82 -5.58
N PHE A 18 24.56 -2.48 -5.77
CA PHE A 18 23.43 -3.37 -5.61
C PHE A 18 23.52 -4.44 -6.68
N ARG A 19 23.52 -5.69 -6.24
CA ARG A 19 23.49 -6.87 -7.08
C ARG A 19 22.39 -7.78 -6.56
N LYS A 20 21.73 -8.47 -7.49
CA LYS A 20 20.77 -9.51 -7.15
C LYS A 20 21.43 -10.51 -6.19
N SER A 21 20.75 -10.85 -5.11
CA SER A 21 21.18 -11.85 -4.14
C SER A 21 20.07 -12.85 -3.89
N ASP A 22 20.32 -14.13 -4.14
CA ASP A 22 19.34 -15.20 -3.92
C ASP A 22 19.04 -15.44 -2.43
N PHE A 23 19.83 -14.86 -1.51
CA PHE A 23 19.56 -14.88 -0.07
C PHE A 23 18.56 -13.80 0.37
N SER A 24 18.39 -12.73 -0.42
CA SER A 24 17.56 -11.59 -0.03
C SER A 24 16.15 -11.70 -0.62
N ILE A 25 15.16 -11.67 0.27
CA ILE A 25 13.74 -11.69 -0.07
C ILE A 25 13.15 -10.30 0.21
N GLY A 26 12.65 -9.63 -0.83
CA GLY A 26 11.84 -8.43 -0.69
C GLY A 26 10.44 -8.80 -0.24
N HIS A 27 10.24 -8.88 1.08
CA HIS A 27 8.93 -9.12 1.70
C HIS A 27 7.96 -8.00 1.30
N ARG A 28 7.00 -8.36 0.44
CA ARG A 28 6.04 -7.47 -0.22
C ARG A 28 6.68 -6.32 -1.01
N GLY A 29 7.91 -6.54 -1.45
CA GLY A 29 8.78 -5.54 -2.09
C GLY A 29 9.64 -4.76 -1.09
N ALA A 30 9.63 -3.43 -1.23
CA ALA A 30 10.40 -2.47 -0.45
C ALA A 30 9.50 -1.73 0.56
N ALA A 31 8.76 -2.49 1.36
CA ALA A 31 7.60 -2.03 2.13
C ALA A 31 7.88 -0.93 3.18
N LEU A 32 9.15 -0.71 3.54
CA LEU A 32 9.52 0.40 4.43
C LEU A 32 9.32 1.78 3.77
N GLN A 33 9.59 1.87 2.46
CA GLN A 33 9.51 3.12 1.70
C GLN A 33 8.30 3.18 0.78
N PHE A 34 7.87 2.05 0.22
CA PHE A 34 6.80 1.99 -0.77
C PHE A 34 5.58 1.24 -0.21
N PRO A 35 4.35 1.56 -0.65
CA PRO A 35 3.19 0.75 -0.36
C PRO A 35 3.40 -0.71 -0.75
N GLU A 36 3.10 -1.63 0.15
CA GLU A 36 3.33 -3.06 -0.06
C GLU A 36 2.54 -3.62 -1.27
N HIS A 37 3.12 -4.62 -1.94
CA HIS A 37 2.56 -5.27 -3.13
C HIS A 37 2.22 -4.33 -4.30
N THR A 38 2.92 -3.19 -4.39
CA THR A 38 2.80 -2.30 -5.54
C THR A 38 3.96 -2.50 -6.52
N ARG A 39 3.72 -2.17 -7.79
CA ARG A 39 4.74 -2.26 -8.84
C ARG A 39 6.01 -1.51 -8.45
N GLU A 40 5.86 -0.32 -7.90
CA GLU A 40 6.97 0.54 -7.48
C GLU A 40 7.75 -0.08 -6.32
N SER A 41 7.06 -0.69 -5.35
CA SER A 41 7.68 -1.44 -4.25
C SER A 41 8.50 -2.62 -4.75
N TYR A 42 7.96 -3.39 -5.70
CA TYR A 42 8.64 -4.52 -6.32
C TYR A 42 9.88 -4.12 -7.13
N MET A 43 9.75 -3.08 -7.95
CA MET A 43 10.88 -2.55 -8.71
C MET A 43 11.97 -2.00 -7.79
N ALA A 44 11.60 -1.33 -6.70
CA ALA A 44 12.55 -0.83 -5.72
C ALA A 44 13.31 -1.97 -5.03
N ALA A 45 12.61 -3.02 -4.58
CA ALA A 45 13.25 -4.17 -3.94
C ALA A 45 14.29 -4.84 -4.85
N ALA A 46 13.92 -5.08 -6.11
CA ALA A 46 14.82 -5.68 -7.09
C ALA A 46 16.04 -4.79 -7.38
N ARG A 47 15.83 -3.48 -7.54
CA ARG A 47 16.93 -2.50 -7.72
C ARG A 47 17.87 -2.42 -6.52
N MET A 48 17.36 -2.66 -5.31
CA MET A 48 18.15 -2.72 -4.08
C MET A 48 18.88 -4.06 -3.87
N GLY A 49 18.68 -5.05 -4.76
CA GLY A 49 19.41 -6.31 -4.77
C GLY A 49 18.64 -7.52 -4.23
N ALA A 50 17.34 -7.39 -3.92
CA ALA A 50 16.52 -8.55 -3.58
C ALA A 50 16.48 -9.52 -4.77
N GLY A 51 16.93 -10.77 -4.57
CA GLY A 51 16.90 -11.80 -5.61
C GLY A 51 15.55 -12.50 -5.73
N ILE A 52 14.74 -12.40 -4.67
CA ILE A 52 13.39 -12.91 -4.59
C ILE A 52 12.50 -11.74 -4.14
N VAL A 53 11.33 -11.58 -4.77
CA VAL A 53 10.33 -10.61 -4.35
C VAL A 53 9.03 -11.36 -4.10
N GLU A 54 8.46 -11.17 -2.91
CA GLU A 54 7.34 -11.97 -2.43
C GLU A 54 5.98 -11.31 -2.78
N CYS A 55 5.01 -12.18 -3.10
CA CYS A 55 3.62 -11.82 -3.40
C CYS A 55 2.68 -12.79 -2.65
N ASP A 56 2.15 -12.32 -1.53
CA ASP A 56 0.94 -12.82 -0.90
C ASP A 56 -0.21 -12.71 -1.90
N VAL A 57 -0.97 -13.78 -2.08
CA VAL A 57 -2.04 -13.85 -3.08
C VAL A 57 -3.42 -13.92 -2.45
N THR A 58 -4.35 -13.21 -3.06
CA THR A 58 -5.77 -13.23 -2.69
C THR A 58 -6.66 -13.20 -3.93
N PHE A 59 -7.96 -13.44 -3.76
CA PHE A 59 -8.93 -13.49 -4.85
C PHE A 59 -9.81 -12.24 -4.91
N THR A 60 -10.01 -11.72 -6.11
CA THR A 60 -11.09 -10.77 -6.42
C THR A 60 -12.44 -11.47 -6.52
N GLN A 61 -13.53 -10.69 -6.62
CA GLN A 61 -14.89 -11.22 -6.81
C GLN A 61 -15.01 -12.15 -8.03
N ASP A 62 -14.35 -11.77 -9.13
CA ASP A 62 -14.29 -12.50 -10.39
C ASP A 62 -13.19 -13.59 -10.43
N LYS A 63 -12.63 -13.96 -9.27
CA LYS A 63 -11.68 -15.07 -9.05
C LYS A 63 -10.31 -14.88 -9.70
N GLU A 64 -9.91 -13.64 -9.95
CA GLU A 64 -8.56 -13.30 -10.38
C GLU A 64 -7.61 -13.26 -9.18
N LEU A 65 -6.35 -13.66 -9.39
CA LEU A 65 -5.31 -13.63 -8.36
C LEU A 65 -4.58 -12.28 -8.35
N VAL A 66 -4.57 -11.62 -7.19
CA VAL A 66 -3.87 -10.34 -7.00
C VAL A 66 -2.90 -10.36 -5.83
N CYS A 67 -1.85 -9.55 -5.91
CA CYS A 67 -0.87 -9.42 -4.83
C CYS A 67 -1.42 -8.50 -3.74
N ARG A 68 -1.79 -9.07 -2.59
CA ARG A 68 -2.24 -8.38 -1.38
C ARG A 68 -1.94 -9.26 -0.18
N HIS A 69 -1.64 -8.63 0.95
CA HIS A 69 -1.30 -9.34 2.18
C HIS A 69 -2.49 -10.13 2.75
N ALA A 70 -3.70 -9.56 2.72
CA ALA A 70 -4.88 -10.21 3.27
C ALA A 70 -6.13 -9.91 2.46
N GLN A 71 -7.18 -10.73 2.66
CA GLN A 71 -8.47 -10.49 2.03
C GLN A 71 -9.08 -9.16 2.45
N ASN A 72 -8.93 -8.75 3.71
CA ASN A 72 -9.60 -7.60 4.33
C ASN A 72 -8.70 -6.36 4.51
N ASP A 73 -7.64 -6.21 3.73
CA ASP A 73 -6.65 -5.14 3.95
C ASP A 73 -6.88 -3.86 3.12
N LEU A 74 -7.87 -3.83 2.21
CA LEU A 74 -7.95 -2.73 1.24
C LEU A 74 -8.22 -1.37 1.90
N HIS A 75 -8.91 -1.34 3.03
CA HIS A 75 -9.25 -0.10 3.73
C HIS A 75 -8.05 0.56 4.43
N THR A 76 -6.99 -0.20 4.76
CA THR A 76 -5.75 0.35 5.36
C THR A 76 -4.61 0.45 4.35
N THR A 77 -4.68 -0.23 3.22
CA THR A 77 -3.56 -0.34 2.26
C THR A 77 -3.85 0.29 0.90
N THR A 78 -5.07 0.76 0.66
CA THR A 78 -5.44 1.44 -0.59
C THR A 78 -6.23 2.72 -0.32
N ASN A 79 -6.58 3.42 -1.40
CA ASN A 79 -7.48 4.57 -1.37
C ASN A 79 -8.98 4.19 -1.47
N ILE A 80 -9.38 2.92 -1.34
CA ILE A 80 -10.76 2.46 -1.63
C ILE A 80 -11.85 3.29 -0.95
N LEU A 81 -11.67 3.67 0.32
CA LEU A 81 -12.65 4.46 1.08
C LEU A 81 -12.86 5.88 0.51
N ALA A 82 -11.88 6.40 -0.23
CA ALA A 82 -11.96 7.70 -0.91
C ALA A 82 -12.51 7.59 -2.35
N THR A 83 -13.09 6.45 -2.72
CA THR A 83 -13.68 6.21 -4.04
C THR A 83 -15.14 5.74 -3.90
N PRO A 84 -15.94 5.74 -4.98
CA PRO A 84 -17.28 5.15 -4.97
C PRO A 84 -17.32 3.67 -4.57
N LEU A 85 -16.19 2.95 -4.70
CA LEU A 85 -16.08 1.54 -4.29
C LEU A 85 -16.20 1.34 -2.77
N ALA A 86 -16.11 2.40 -1.97
CA ALA A 86 -16.39 2.35 -0.54
C ALA A 86 -17.79 1.76 -0.23
N ALA A 87 -18.76 1.94 -1.14
CA ALA A 87 -20.09 1.37 -1.01
C ALA A 87 -20.14 -0.17 -1.14
N LYS A 88 -19.07 -0.79 -1.64
CA LYS A 88 -18.95 -2.25 -1.76
C LYS A 88 -18.22 -2.91 -0.57
N CYS A 89 -17.65 -2.12 0.33
CA CYS A 89 -16.95 -2.66 1.48
C CYS A 89 -17.87 -3.50 2.36
N THR A 90 -17.42 -4.70 2.74
CA THR A 90 -18.09 -5.60 3.70
C THR A 90 -18.64 -4.87 4.93
N THR A 91 -17.83 -4.00 5.54
CA THR A 91 -18.26 -3.11 6.63
C THR A 91 -17.98 -1.67 6.20
N PRO A 92 -19.00 -0.79 6.13
CA PRO A 92 -18.80 0.61 5.77
C PRO A 92 -17.96 1.34 6.81
N PHE A 93 -17.40 2.49 6.43
CA PHE A 93 -16.67 3.34 7.36
C PHE A 93 -17.61 3.83 8.49
N THR A 94 -17.17 3.63 9.72
CA THR A 94 -17.78 4.16 10.94
C THR A 94 -16.76 5.06 11.65
N PRO A 95 -17.13 6.31 11.98
CA PRO A 95 -16.23 7.24 12.64
C PRO A 95 -16.02 6.87 14.12
N ALA A 96 -14.89 7.30 14.68
CA ALA A 96 -14.60 7.17 16.09
C ALA A 96 -15.59 7.98 16.94
N SER A 97 -15.99 7.42 18.08
CA SER A 97 -16.81 8.10 19.08
C SER A 97 -15.99 8.44 20.32
N PHE A 98 -16.39 9.52 21.00
CA PHE A 98 -15.69 10.05 22.16
C PHE A 98 -16.69 10.39 23.26
N ASP A 99 -16.26 10.28 24.51
CA ASP A 99 -17.02 10.79 25.64
C ASP A 99 -16.96 12.34 25.71
N ALA A 100 -17.64 12.93 26.68
CA ALA A 100 -17.63 14.38 26.91
C ALA A 100 -16.24 14.94 27.25
N ASN A 101 -15.30 14.09 27.70
CA ASN A 101 -13.93 14.46 28.07
C ASN A 101 -12.92 14.24 26.93
N GLY A 102 -13.36 13.74 25.76
CA GLY A 102 -12.49 13.44 24.62
C GLY A 102 -11.77 12.09 24.69
N THR A 103 -12.13 11.22 25.64
CA THR A 103 -11.66 9.84 25.71
C THR A 103 -12.28 9.03 24.58
N LEU A 104 -11.48 8.20 23.90
CA LEU A 104 -11.97 7.34 22.82
C LEU A 104 -12.89 6.26 23.40
N LEU A 105 -14.12 6.17 22.91
CA LEU A 105 -15.10 5.15 23.30
C LEU A 105 -15.11 4.00 22.29
N THR A 106 -15.35 4.32 21.00
CA THR A 106 -15.27 3.35 19.91
C THR A 106 -14.27 3.83 18.86
N PRO A 107 -13.32 2.99 18.43
CA PRO A 107 -12.41 3.36 17.36
C PRO A 107 -13.16 3.46 16.03
N ALA A 108 -12.62 4.27 15.12
CA ALA A 108 -13.03 4.26 13.73
C ALA A 108 -12.76 2.89 13.10
N ALA A 109 -13.69 2.40 12.30
CA ALA A 109 -13.59 1.08 11.67
C ALA A 109 -14.13 1.09 10.25
N ALA A 110 -13.55 0.25 9.41
CA ALA A 110 -14.03 -0.09 8.07
C ALA A 110 -13.51 -1.50 7.76
N GLU A 111 -14.17 -2.21 6.86
CA GLU A 111 -13.66 -3.49 6.34
C GLU A 111 -13.99 -3.58 4.86
N CYS A 112 -12.97 -3.50 4.01
CA CYS A 112 -13.10 -3.61 2.57
C CYS A 112 -12.28 -4.80 2.10
N ARG A 113 -12.94 -5.78 1.45
CA ARG A 113 -12.25 -6.99 1.03
C ARG A 113 -11.93 -6.99 -0.45
N THR A 114 -10.85 -7.67 -0.81
CA THR A 114 -10.49 -7.88 -2.22
C THR A 114 -11.57 -8.70 -2.94
N SER A 115 -12.17 -9.68 -2.25
CA SER A 115 -13.30 -10.46 -2.76
C SER A 115 -14.60 -9.66 -2.99
N ASP A 116 -14.69 -8.42 -2.50
CA ASP A 116 -15.90 -7.58 -2.66
C ASP A 116 -15.96 -6.88 -4.02
N ILE A 117 -14.84 -6.82 -4.74
CA ILE A 117 -14.67 -6.04 -5.98
C ILE A 117 -14.09 -6.89 -7.11
N THR A 118 -14.39 -6.52 -8.35
CA THR A 118 -13.82 -7.16 -9.55
C THR A 118 -12.35 -6.79 -9.75
N LEU A 119 -11.61 -7.53 -10.59
CA LEU A 119 -10.25 -7.16 -10.97
C LEU A 119 -10.21 -5.78 -11.64
N ALA A 120 -11.18 -5.48 -12.51
CA ALA A 120 -11.26 -4.19 -13.19
C ALA A 120 -11.36 -3.04 -12.18
N GLU A 121 -12.18 -3.20 -11.14
CA GLU A 121 -12.33 -2.22 -10.05
C GLU A 121 -11.08 -2.14 -9.18
N PHE A 122 -10.51 -3.27 -8.79
CA PHE A 122 -9.24 -3.35 -8.06
C PHE A 122 -8.15 -2.55 -8.76
N LYS A 123 -8.05 -2.65 -10.09
CA LYS A 123 -7.06 -1.95 -10.90
C LYS A 123 -7.24 -0.42 -10.97
N THR A 124 -8.40 0.10 -10.57
CA THR A 124 -8.63 1.55 -10.43
C THR A 124 -8.02 2.12 -9.15
N LEU A 125 -7.78 1.28 -8.15
CA LEU A 125 -7.28 1.71 -6.84
C LEU A 125 -5.78 2.06 -6.89
N ARG A 126 -5.34 2.75 -5.84
CA ARG A 126 -3.95 3.10 -5.59
C ARG A 126 -3.56 2.64 -4.20
N GLY A 127 -2.43 1.95 -4.12
CA GLY A 127 -1.82 1.54 -2.86
C GLY A 127 -1.36 2.76 -2.05
N LYS A 128 -1.48 2.63 -0.74
CA LYS A 128 -0.90 3.56 0.24
C LYS A 128 -0.18 2.75 1.31
N MET A 129 0.56 3.45 2.16
CA MET A 129 1.15 2.85 3.33
C MET A 129 0.08 2.19 4.21
N ASP A 130 0.27 0.91 4.54
CA ASP A 130 -0.58 0.19 5.49
C ASP A 130 -0.64 0.95 6.82
N ALA A 131 -1.79 1.59 7.06
CA ALA A 131 -2.05 2.42 8.21
C ALA A 131 -3.54 2.74 8.31
N SER A 132 -3.99 2.97 9.54
CA SER A 132 -5.27 3.64 9.78
C SER A 132 -5.19 4.48 11.05
N ASN A 133 -6.03 5.50 11.14
CA ASN A 133 -6.19 6.28 12.37
C ASN A 133 -7.46 5.82 13.13
N PRO A 134 -7.31 5.11 14.27
CA PRO A 134 -8.46 4.63 15.04
C PRO A 134 -9.25 5.76 15.72
N ARG A 135 -8.73 6.99 15.75
CA ARG A 135 -9.41 8.18 16.31
C ARG A 135 -10.09 9.03 15.22
N ALA A 136 -10.13 8.57 13.98
CA ALA A 136 -10.65 9.34 12.85
C ALA A 136 -12.17 9.58 12.91
N LYS A 137 -12.60 10.81 12.63
CA LYS A 137 -14.01 11.17 12.41
C LYS A 137 -14.38 11.23 10.93
N THR A 138 -13.38 11.27 10.05
CA THR A 138 -13.57 11.32 8.60
C THR A 138 -12.76 10.22 7.89
N VAL A 139 -13.17 9.87 6.68
CA VAL A 139 -12.41 8.95 5.83
C VAL A 139 -10.99 9.46 5.56
N ALA A 140 -10.83 10.76 5.33
CA ALA A 140 -9.53 11.37 5.07
C ALA A 140 -8.58 11.22 6.27
N GLU A 141 -9.07 11.42 7.49
CA GLU A 141 -8.30 11.15 8.71
C GLU A 141 -8.00 9.66 8.88
N TYR A 142 -8.96 8.79 8.57
CA TYR A 142 -8.84 7.34 8.73
C TYR A 142 -7.76 6.75 7.85
N LEU A 143 -7.69 7.17 6.58
CA LEU A 143 -6.69 6.70 5.62
C LEU A 143 -5.26 7.15 5.94
N GLY A 144 -5.08 8.07 6.90
CA GLY A 144 -3.79 8.47 7.44
C GLY A 144 -3.23 7.48 8.48
N GLY A 145 -2.50 8.00 9.46
CA GLY A 145 -1.94 7.20 10.56
C GLY A 145 -0.62 6.50 10.23
N THR A 146 0.02 6.83 9.10
CA THR A 146 1.35 6.32 8.75
C THR A 146 2.35 6.65 9.86
N ALA A 147 3.07 5.64 10.35
CA ALA A 147 4.06 5.83 11.39
C ALA A 147 5.19 6.77 10.93
N ASN A 148 5.70 7.63 11.82
CA ASN A 148 6.68 8.68 11.48
C ASN A 148 8.01 8.18 10.90
N PHE A 149 8.35 6.90 11.08
CA PHE A 149 9.55 6.29 10.49
C PHE A 149 9.34 5.83 9.04
N ARG A 150 8.10 5.86 8.54
CA ARG A 150 7.71 5.57 7.16
C ARG A 150 7.46 6.88 6.41
N THR A 151 7.30 6.77 5.09
CA THR A 151 7.00 7.91 4.22
C THR A 151 5.77 7.63 3.38
N ASP A 152 4.98 8.68 3.13
CA ASP A 152 3.88 8.67 2.16
C ASP A 152 4.29 9.27 0.80
N LEU A 153 5.59 9.57 0.60
CA LEU A 153 6.11 10.14 -0.65
C LEU A 153 5.78 9.27 -1.88
N TYR A 154 5.67 7.96 -1.70
CA TYR A 154 5.37 6.99 -2.75
C TYR A 154 3.96 6.41 -2.64
N SER A 155 3.10 7.03 -1.81
CA SER A 155 1.65 6.79 -1.74
C SER A 155 0.93 7.79 -2.65
N GLY A 156 -0.26 7.44 -3.15
CA GLY A 156 -1.16 8.40 -3.84
C GLY A 156 -1.21 8.25 -5.36
N PRO A 157 -1.88 9.16 -6.08
CA PRO A 157 -2.42 8.91 -7.43
C PRO A 157 -1.37 8.60 -8.52
N SER A 158 -0.13 9.07 -8.33
CA SER A 158 0.99 8.88 -9.26
C SER A 158 1.90 7.69 -8.92
N SER A 159 1.59 6.90 -7.88
CA SER A 159 2.38 5.76 -7.42
C SER A 159 1.45 4.68 -6.84
N GLY A 160 2.00 3.59 -6.32
CA GLY A 160 1.21 2.56 -5.65
C GLY A 160 0.35 1.75 -6.63
N THR A 161 0.91 1.42 -7.80
CA THR A 161 0.21 0.65 -8.82
C THR A 161 -0.05 -0.77 -8.32
N LEU A 162 -1.32 -1.16 -8.17
CA LEU A 162 -1.70 -2.50 -7.72
C LEU A 162 -1.44 -3.56 -8.80
N MET A 163 -1.07 -4.76 -8.37
CA MET A 163 -0.58 -5.84 -9.24
C MET A 163 -1.43 -7.10 -9.12
N THR A 164 -1.68 -7.76 -10.24
CA THR A 164 -2.09 -9.17 -10.28
C THR A 164 -0.89 -10.05 -9.99
N HIS A 165 -1.14 -11.30 -9.58
CA HIS A 165 -0.07 -12.29 -9.47
C HIS A 165 0.61 -12.55 -10.84
N LYS A 166 -0.16 -12.53 -11.93
CA LYS A 166 0.38 -12.69 -13.29
C LYS A 166 1.35 -11.57 -13.66
N GLU A 167 1.01 -10.32 -13.38
CA GLU A 167 1.90 -9.18 -13.65
C GLU A 167 3.12 -9.17 -12.72
N SER A 168 3.00 -9.65 -11.48
CA SER A 168 4.16 -9.74 -10.58
C SER A 168 5.18 -10.77 -11.08
N ILE A 169 4.72 -11.91 -11.63
CA ILE A 169 5.59 -12.88 -12.29
C ILE A 169 6.27 -12.25 -13.52
N ALA A 170 5.50 -11.57 -14.36
CA ALA A 170 6.04 -10.96 -15.58
C ALA A 170 7.02 -9.79 -15.34
N LEU A 171 7.11 -9.28 -14.10
CA LEU A 171 8.02 -8.20 -13.73
C LEU A 171 9.48 -8.67 -13.56
N PHE A 172 9.71 -9.99 -13.40
CA PHE A 172 11.00 -10.59 -13.05
C PHE A 172 11.47 -11.66 -14.04
#